data_AF-A0AAV5JBB4-F1
#
_entry.id   AF-A0AAV5JBB4-F1
#
_cell.length_a   1.000
_cell.length_b   1.000
_cell.length_c   1.000
_cell.angle_alpha   90.00
_cell.angle_beta   90.00
_cell.angle_gamma   90.00
#
_symmetry.space_group_name_H-M   'P 1'
#
loop_
_entity.id
_entity.type
_entity.pdbx_description
1 polymer ?
#
loop_
_entity_poly.entity_id
_entity_poly.type
_entity_poly.pdbx_seq_one_letter_code
_entity_poly.pdbx_strand_id
1 'polypeptide(L)'
;MGRGRAFMYVILGGGVAAGYAALEFTKRGVSRGELCIISEETVAPYERPVLSKDFLLPESKHLNLTLLSLVFLSNCIHDRR
;
A
#
# COMPACT_ATOMS: atom_id res chain seq x y z
N MET A 1 12.02 16.59 19.47
CA MET A 1 12.98 16.56 18.35
C MET A 1 12.80 15.24 17.61
N GLY A 2 12.03 15.23 16.52
CA GLY A 2 11.73 13.99 15.79
C GLY A 2 12.95 13.53 14.99
N ARG A 3 13.35 12.26 15.14
CA ARG A 3 14.35 11.64 14.26
C ARG A 3 13.74 11.48 12.86
N GLY A 4 14.30 12.20 11.89
CA GLY A 4 13.95 12.05 10.47
C GLY A 4 14.32 10.65 9.97
N ARG A 5 13.51 10.13 9.05
CA ARG A 5 13.76 8.87 8.34
C ARG A 5 14.11 9.23 6.90
N ALA A 6 15.10 8.55 6.33
CA ALA A 6 15.47 8.71 4.93
C ALA A 6 15.12 7.43 4.17
N PHE A 7 14.52 7.60 3.01
CA PHE A 7 14.16 6.53 2.07
C PHE A 7 14.71 6.92 0.70
N MET A 8 15.18 5.97 -0.10
CA MET A 8 15.64 6.25 -1.47
C MET A 8 14.48 6.61 -2.39
N TYR A 9 13.33 5.98 -2.18
CA TYR A 9 12.12 6.18 -2.95
C TYR A 9 10.93 6.45 -2.01
N VAL A 10 10.17 7.49 -2.31
CA VAL A 10 8.94 7.83 -1.59
C VAL A 10 7.79 7.94 -2.59
N ILE A 11 6.73 7.18 -2.36
CA ILE A 11 5.45 7.31 -3.06
C ILE A 11 4.50 8.07 -2.15
N LEU A 12 3.92 9.15 -2.67
CA LEU A 12 2.89 9.91 -1.96
C LEU A 12 1.49 9.52 -2.48
N GLY A 13 0.66 9.03 -1.57
CA GLY A 13 -0.68 8.48 -1.81
C GLY A 13 -0.70 6.95 -1.79
N GLY A 14 -1.65 6.36 -1.05
CA GLY A 14 -1.83 4.90 -0.91
C GLY A 14 -2.90 4.30 -1.83
N GLY A 15 -3.09 4.87 -3.01
CA GLY A 15 -4.06 4.35 -3.99
C GLY A 15 -3.54 3.12 -4.75
N VAL A 16 -4.38 2.60 -5.66
CA VAL A 16 -4.08 1.46 -6.54
C VAL A 16 -2.71 1.57 -7.21
N ALA A 17 -2.39 2.75 -7.75
CA ALA A 17 -1.11 3.02 -8.41
C ALA A 17 0.11 2.79 -7.48
N ALA A 18 0.02 3.16 -6.21
CA ALA A 18 1.09 2.97 -5.24
C ALA A 18 1.33 1.49 -4.94
N GLY A 19 0.24 0.71 -4.90
CA GLY A 19 0.33 -0.73 -4.77
C GLY A 19 1.06 -1.39 -5.94
N TYR A 20 0.64 -1.10 -7.18
CA TYR A 20 1.32 -1.64 -8.36
C TYR A 20 2.76 -1.15 -8.50
N ALA A 21 3.04 0.11 -8.18
CA ALA A 21 4.40 0.64 -8.17
C ALA A 21 5.29 -0.13 -7.18
N ALA A 22 4.82 -0.35 -5.95
CA ALA A 22 5.56 -1.11 -4.93
C ALA A 22 5.79 -2.57 -5.34
N LEU A 23 4.82 -3.18 -6.02
CA LEU A 23 4.97 -4.52 -6.61
C LEU A 23 6.11 -4.54 -7.64
N GLU A 24 6.15 -3.57 -8.55
CA GLU A 24 7.19 -3.48 -9.57
C GLU A 24 8.57 -3.15 -8.97
N PHE A 25 8.65 -2.30 -7.95
CA PHE A 25 9.89 -2.07 -7.21
C PHE A 25 10.41 -3.35 -6.56
N THR A 26 9.52 -4.15 -5.95
CA THR A 26 9.89 -5.44 -5.36
C THR A 26 10.41 -6.41 -6.43
N LYS A 27 9.75 -6.48 -7.60
CA LYS A 27 10.22 -7.31 -8.73
C LYS A 27 11.58 -6.87 -9.29
N ARG A 28 11.88 -5.57 -9.24
CA ARG A 28 13.18 -5.01 -9.65
C ARG A 28 14.28 -5.13 -8.60
N GLY A 29 13.99 -5.75 -7.45
CA GLY A 29 14.98 -6.02 -6.42
C GLY A 29 15.28 -4.84 -5.50
N VAL A 30 14.36 -3.88 -5.34
CA VAL A 30 14.48 -2.84 -4.32
C VAL A 30 14.53 -3.48 -2.93
N SER A 31 15.50 -3.05 -2.13
CA SER A 31 15.75 -3.61 -0.80
C SER A 31 14.69 -3.15 0.19
N ARG A 32 14.48 -3.96 1.23
CA ARG A 32 13.61 -3.59 2.35
C ARG A 32 14.10 -2.30 2.99
N GLY A 33 13.20 -1.32 3.14
CA GLY A 33 13.50 -0.03 3.75
C GLY A 33 14.01 1.05 2.79
N GLU A 34 14.17 0.77 1.50
CA GLU A 34 14.50 1.78 0.49
C GLU A 34 13.27 2.50 -0.07
N LEU A 35 12.11 1.82 -0.06
CA LEU A 35 10.82 2.35 -0.51
C LEU A 35 9.94 2.71 0.70
N CYS A 36 9.24 3.84 0.61
CA CYS A 36 8.20 4.24 1.55
C CYS A 36 6.95 4.69 0.80
N ILE A 37 5.77 4.31 1.30
CA ILE A 37 4.49 4.85 0.84
C ILE A 37 3.90 5.66 1.98
N ILE A 38 3.67 6.94 1.73
CA ILE A 38 2.97 7.84 2.66
C ILE A 38 1.55 8.00 2.16
N SER A 39 0.58 7.67 3.00
CA SER A 39 -0.85 7.73 2.66
C SER A 39 -1.64 8.27 3.85
N GLU A 40 -2.70 9.02 3.55
CA GLU A 40 -3.67 9.45 4.57
C GLU A 40 -4.52 8.27 5.08
N GLU A 41 -4.84 7.31 4.20
CA GLU A 41 -5.64 6.13 4.54
C GLU A 41 -4.79 5.13 5.34
N THR A 42 -5.32 4.65 6.48
CA THR A 42 -4.63 3.71 7.39
C THR A 42 -4.60 2.25 6.92
N VAL A 43 -5.09 2.00 5.71
CA VAL A 43 -5.20 0.69 5.10
C VAL A 43 -4.18 0.56 3.96
N ALA A 44 -3.76 -0.67 3.69
CA ALA A 44 -2.91 -0.97 2.54
C ALA A 44 -3.63 -0.62 1.22
N PRO A 45 -2.90 -0.28 0.14
CA PRO A 45 -3.50 -0.05 -1.16
C PRO A 45 -4.44 -1.19 -1.60
N TYR A 46 -5.63 -0.83 -2.06
CA TYR A 46 -6.70 -1.73 -2.48
C TYR A 46 -7.35 -1.25 -3.77
N GLU A 47 -8.06 -2.16 -4.45
CA GLU A 47 -8.82 -1.83 -5.66
C GLU A 47 -10.10 -1.06 -5.32
N ARG A 48 -10.10 0.25 -5.62
CA ARG A 48 -11.27 1.12 -5.41
C ARG A 48 -12.52 0.68 -6.19
N PRO A 49 -12.46 0.13 -7.43
CA PRO A 49 -13.67 -0.28 -8.16
C PRO A 49 -14.50 -1.36 -7.44
N VAL A 50 -13.90 -2.11 -6.52
CA VAL A 50 -14.58 -3.14 -5.72
C VAL A 50 -15.54 -2.52 -4.70
N LEU A 51 -15.24 -1.30 -4.22
CA LEU A 51 -16.02 -0.61 -3.19
C LEU A 51 -17.44 -0.21 -3.62
N SER A 52 -17.65 0.09 -4.90
CA SER A 52 -18.95 0.51 -5.42
C SER A 52 -19.75 -0.61 -6.09
N LYS A 53 -19.19 -1.82 -6.11
CA LYS A 53 -19.79 -2.99 -6.75
C LYS A 53 -19.92 -4.11 -5.73
N ASP A 54 -18.99 -5.05 -5.77
CA ASP A 54 -19.06 -6.28 -5.00
C ASP A 54 -19.17 -6.00 -3.51
N PHE A 55 -18.50 -4.94 -3.00
CA PHE A 55 -18.54 -4.58 -1.58
C PHE A 55 -19.94 -4.24 -1.05
N LEU A 56 -20.86 -3.82 -1.93
CA LEU A 56 -22.23 -3.46 -1.55
C LEU A 56 -23.20 -4.65 -1.59
N LEU A 57 -22.76 -5.81 -2.10
CA LEU A 57 -23.61 -6.99 -2.22
C LEU A 57 -23.69 -7.76 -0.88
N PRO A 58 -24.87 -8.25 -0.46
CA PRO A 58 -25.03 -8.94 0.84
C PRO A 58 -24.23 -10.24 0.98
N GLU A 59 -23.79 -10.84 -0.12
CA GLU A 59 -22.97 -12.06 -0.16
C GLU A 59 -21.46 -11.80 -0.14
N SER A 60 -21.00 -10.54 -0.18
CA SER A 60 -19.58 -10.19 -0.26
C SER A 60 -18.89 -10.18 1.11
N LYS A 61 -19.08 -11.25 1.89
CA LYS A 61 -18.58 -11.36 3.27
C LYS A 61 -17.06 -11.47 3.37
N HIS A 62 -16.36 -11.67 2.26
CA HIS A 62 -14.90 -11.81 2.21
C HIS A 62 -14.30 -11.24 0.93
N LEU A 63 -14.62 -9.99 0.59
CA LEU A 63 -13.75 -9.31 -0.34
C LEU A 63 -12.41 -9.11 0.35
N ASN A 64 -11.45 -9.93 -0.07
CA ASN A 64 -10.04 -9.73 0.17
C ASN A 64 -9.63 -8.46 -0.61
N LEU A 65 -10.03 -7.30 -0.09
CA LEU A 65 -9.68 -5.98 -0.60
C LEU A 65 -8.16 -5.79 -0.66
N THR A 66 -7.42 -6.63 0.06
CA THR A 66 -5.96 -6.66 0.01
C THR A 66 -5.47 -7.44 -1.20
N LEU A 67 -5.51 -6.81 -2.38
CA LEU A 67 -4.73 -7.27 -3.53
C LEU A 67 -3.21 -7.18 -3.30
N LEU A 68 -2.75 -6.68 -2.14
CA LEU A 68 -1.33 -6.42 -1.91
C LEU A 68 -0.85 -6.51 -0.44
N SER A 69 -1.43 -7.37 0.40
CA SER A 69 -0.98 -7.49 1.81
C SER A 69 0.48 -7.92 1.95
N LEU A 70 0.98 -8.76 1.04
CA LEU A 70 2.35 -9.28 1.09
C LEU A 70 3.43 -8.23 0.76
N VAL A 71 3.14 -7.26 -0.11
CA VAL A 71 4.10 -6.18 -0.45
C VAL A 71 4.12 -5.11 0.64
N PHE A 72 2.95 -4.78 1.21
CA PHE A 72 2.83 -3.75 2.23
C PHE A 72 3.65 -4.06 3.49
N LEU A 73 3.62 -5.32 3.95
CA LEU A 73 4.32 -5.77 5.16
C LEU A 73 5.84 -5.84 5.01
N SER A 74 6.37 -6.10 3.81
CA SER A 74 7.82 -6.22 3.61
C SER A 74 8.52 -4.90 3.28
N ASN A 75 7.82 -3.92 2.69
CA ASN A 75 8.47 -2.76 2.04
C ASN A 75 7.81 -1.40 2.30
N CYS A 76 6.71 -1.30 3.05
CA CYS A 76 6.03 -0.02 3.23
C CYS A 76 5.84 0.27 4.71
N ILE A 77 6.76 1.08 5.26
CA ILE A 77 6.54 1.67 6.58
C ILE A 77 5.44 2.71 6.41
N HIS A 78 4.24 2.37 6.88
CA HIS A 78 3.14 3.32 7.03
C HIS A 78 3.50 4.27 8.18
N ASP A 79 4.08 5.44 7.87
CA ASP A 79 4.51 6.40 8.88
C ASP A 79 3.30 7.19 9.39
N ARG A 80 2.81 6.82 10.59
CA ARG A 80 1.88 7.64 11.40
C ARG A 80 2.66 8.50 12.39
N ARG A 81 3.60 9.31 11.90
CA ARG A 81 4.16 10.43 12.68
C ARG A 81 3.69 11.76 12.12
#